data_AF-A0A961X8X0-F1
#
_entry.id   AF-A0A961X8X0-F1
#
_cell.length_a   1.000
_cell.length_b   1.000
_cell.length_c   1.000
_cell.angle_alpha   90.00
_cell.angle_beta   90.00
_cell.angle_gamma   90.00
#
_symmetry.space_group_name_H-M   'P 1'
#
loop_
_entity.id
_entity.type
_entity.pdbx_description
1 polymer ?
#
loop_
_entity_poly.entity_id
_entity_poly.type
_entity_poly.pdbx_seq_one_letter_code
_entity_poly.pdbx_strand_id
1 'polypeptide(L)'
;MKSQKHLVQRGYTWYWRARIPAKSAKNSEQTRFLSVSLKTRDHTEAVRMAARMSLEFQELVMSETIEFLSTDQVRDIVSQAAVSKHEKAERIRASNIRIGDHIDPEEVVADLAMGCAYNLLAEHGAYGFTFGQKCLGRKLLEERKFTEKFIDQIAACFRYASQEVYGDKAKAVALNYLESRKVELTPLNFDNYHRSIARGKSQAMIHGAFERYPHVPMESVHRSQYGLPYNPNTVEVYTGGGSVTVEDVREIATSIKAPPLAPEHSGPNSEPARAAPKAADPAVQPPPATNLKGENVPLRDLGMYVESLVTAKDDAWTAKSGKQAHITTTLFVSFLKDQGVSHTAGIRQRHLMEFRLALSKINPNWGKSRKKGEL
;
A
#
# COMPACT_ATOMS: atom_id res chain seq x y z
N MET A 1 12.53 -21.82 6.36
CA MET A 1 11.83 -20.66 6.97
C MET A 1 12.70 -19.43 6.86
N LYS A 2 12.45 -18.54 5.89
CA LYS A 2 13.06 -17.20 5.92
C LYS A 2 12.29 -16.36 6.94
N SER A 3 12.97 -15.88 7.98
CA SER A 3 12.30 -15.13 9.05
C SER A 3 11.78 -13.80 8.54
N GLN A 4 10.60 -13.38 9.02
CA GLN A 4 10.13 -12.01 8.94
C GLN A 4 11.28 -11.06 9.29
N LYS A 5 11.56 -10.07 8.45
CA LYS A 5 12.59 -9.06 8.73
C LYS A 5 12.25 -8.40 10.08
N HIS A 6 13.21 -8.32 10.98
CA HIS A 6 13.07 -7.79 12.36
C HIS A 6 12.41 -8.72 13.40
N LEU A 7 12.06 -9.98 13.09
CA LEU A 7 11.51 -10.89 14.08
C LEU A 7 12.60 -11.75 14.73
N VAL A 8 12.64 -11.80 16.07
CA VAL A 8 13.62 -12.58 16.84
C VAL A 8 12.93 -13.31 17.99
N GLN A 9 13.21 -14.59 18.19
CA GLN A 9 12.73 -15.35 19.34
C GLN A 9 13.71 -15.24 20.51
N ARG A 10 13.21 -15.03 21.74
CA ARG A 10 14.00 -15.15 22.98
C ARG A 10 13.20 -15.96 23.99
N GLY A 11 13.69 -17.17 24.29
CA GLY A 11 12.92 -18.14 25.07
C GLY A 11 11.59 -18.48 24.38
N TYR A 12 10.49 -18.40 25.12
CA TYR A 12 9.15 -18.67 24.60
C TYR A 12 8.47 -17.46 23.96
N THR A 13 9.09 -16.29 23.96
CA THR A 13 8.44 -15.05 23.52
C THR A 13 9.13 -14.48 22.28
N TRP A 14 8.32 -14.01 21.34
CA TRP A 14 8.79 -13.32 20.14
C TRP A 14 8.97 -11.83 20.37
N TYR A 15 10.00 -11.26 19.75
CA TYR A 15 10.35 -9.85 19.80
C TYR A 15 10.47 -9.28 18.39
N TRP A 16 9.95 -8.08 18.19
CA TRP A 16 10.24 -7.28 17.02
C TRP A 16 11.40 -6.32 17.31
N ARG A 17 12.44 -6.37 16.48
CA ARG A 17 13.70 -5.63 16.65
C ARG A 17 14.07 -4.89 15.37
N ALA A 18 13.89 -3.58 15.37
CA ALA A 18 14.27 -2.69 14.27
C ALA A 18 15.40 -1.74 14.67
N ARG A 19 16.21 -1.35 13.70
CA ARG A 19 17.30 -0.38 13.90
C ARG A 19 16.79 1.03 13.64
N ILE A 20 17.02 1.93 14.58
CA ILE A 20 16.69 3.35 14.43
C ILE A 20 17.79 4.01 13.58
N PRO A 21 17.46 4.83 12.56
CA PRO A 21 18.44 5.56 11.79
C PRO A 21 19.36 6.41 12.68
N ALA A 22 20.67 6.43 12.39
CA ALA A 22 21.67 7.05 13.25
C ALA A 22 21.43 8.55 13.52
N LYS A 23 20.89 9.28 12.54
CA LYS A 23 20.55 10.71 12.66
C LYS A 23 19.40 10.98 13.63
N SER A 24 18.54 9.99 13.88
CA SER A 24 17.41 10.06 14.82
C SER A 24 17.77 9.58 16.23
N ALA A 25 18.95 8.97 16.42
CA ALA A 25 19.44 8.49 17.71
C ALA A 25 20.21 9.54 18.51
N LYS A 26 20.16 10.82 18.12
CA LYS A 26 20.94 11.93 18.70
C LYS A 26 20.74 12.12 20.21
N ASN A 27 19.61 11.66 20.76
CA ASN A 27 19.25 11.86 22.16
C ASN A 27 19.32 10.59 23.03
N SER A 28 19.84 9.46 22.54
CA SER A 28 20.05 8.28 23.40
C SER A 28 21.33 7.53 23.04
N GLU A 29 22.38 7.69 23.84
CA GLU A 29 23.64 6.95 23.70
C GLU A 29 23.47 5.43 23.85
N GLN A 30 22.34 4.94 24.37
CA GLN A 30 22.24 3.55 24.84
C GLN A 30 21.43 2.58 23.96
N THR A 31 20.64 3.01 22.98
CA THR A 31 19.90 2.05 22.13
C THR A 31 19.69 2.51 20.70
N ARG A 32 20.54 2.04 19.78
CA ARG A 32 20.34 2.13 18.31
C ARG A 32 19.25 1.18 17.78
N PHE A 33 18.68 0.36 18.66
CA PHE A 33 17.70 -0.66 18.32
C PHE A 33 16.45 -0.48 19.15
N LEU A 34 15.30 -0.49 18.48
CA LEU A 34 14.03 -0.73 19.11
C LEU A 34 13.90 -2.23 19.37
N SER A 35 13.45 -2.62 20.54
CA SER A 35 13.10 -4.00 20.85
C SER A 35 11.75 -4.00 21.57
N VAL A 36 10.76 -4.63 20.95
CA VAL A 36 9.39 -4.71 21.47
C VAL A 36 9.03 -6.17 21.64
N SER A 37 8.62 -6.55 22.85
CA SER A 37 8.05 -7.87 23.10
C SER A 37 6.67 -7.95 22.45
N LEU A 38 6.45 -8.99 21.65
CA LEU A 38 5.15 -9.26 21.03
C LEU A 38 4.21 -10.00 21.99
N LYS A 39 4.72 -10.43 23.17
CA LYS A 39 3.97 -11.15 24.21
C LYS A 39 3.23 -12.41 23.74
N THR A 40 3.59 -12.95 22.58
CA THR A 40 3.04 -14.20 22.04
C THR A 40 4.12 -15.28 21.93
N ARG A 41 3.67 -16.53 22.04
CA ARG A 41 4.45 -17.74 21.76
C ARG A 41 4.17 -18.28 20.34
N ASP A 42 3.04 -17.90 19.76
CA ASP A 42 2.65 -18.32 18.41
C ASP A 42 3.50 -17.55 17.38
N HIS A 43 4.31 -18.31 16.63
CA HIS A 43 5.13 -17.76 15.56
C HIS A 43 4.29 -17.08 14.48
N THR A 44 3.11 -17.62 14.15
CA THR A 44 2.24 -17.07 13.11
C THR A 44 1.70 -15.72 13.52
N GLU A 45 1.21 -15.60 14.75
CA GLU A 45 0.81 -14.33 15.34
C GLU A 45 1.98 -13.34 15.41
N ALA A 46 3.17 -13.80 15.84
CA ALA A 46 4.36 -12.98 15.91
C ALA A 46 4.78 -12.40 14.55
N VAL A 47 4.74 -13.21 13.49
CA VAL A 47 5.00 -12.80 12.11
C VAL A 47 4.01 -11.72 11.66
N ARG A 48 2.71 -11.89 11.94
CA ARG A 48 1.67 -10.90 11.60
C ARG A 48 1.89 -9.57 12.30
N MET A 49 2.16 -9.58 13.61
CA MET A 49 2.45 -8.37 14.38
C MET A 49 3.70 -7.67 13.84
N ALA A 50 4.77 -8.43 13.59
CA ALA A 50 6.02 -7.90 13.05
C ALA A 50 5.87 -7.31 11.63
N ALA A 51 4.98 -7.85 10.79
CA ALA A 51 4.68 -7.28 9.47
C ALA A 51 4.19 -5.84 9.59
N ARG A 52 3.22 -5.65 10.50
CA ARG A 52 2.55 -4.37 10.72
C ARG A 52 3.48 -3.36 11.36
N MET A 53 4.18 -3.78 12.41
CA MET A 53 5.19 -2.93 13.06
C MET A 53 6.27 -2.50 12.08
N SER A 54 6.67 -3.38 11.15
CA SER A 54 7.65 -3.02 10.12
C SER A 54 7.10 -2.00 9.13
N LEU A 55 5.83 -2.10 8.71
CA LEU A 55 5.20 -1.08 7.85
C LEU A 55 5.12 0.28 8.57
N GLU A 56 4.57 0.31 9.77
CA GLU A 56 4.34 1.56 10.53
C GLU A 56 5.67 2.23 10.90
N PHE A 57 6.66 1.45 11.34
CA PHE A 57 8.00 1.96 11.57
C PHE A 57 8.60 2.54 10.29
N GLN A 58 8.39 1.89 9.15
CA GLN A 58 8.93 2.36 7.90
C GLN A 58 8.26 3.65 7.43
N GLU A 59 6.94 3.76 7.53
CA GLU A 59 6.21 5.00 7.25
C GLU A 59 6.68 6.13 8.16
N LEU A 60 6.91 5.84 9.45
CA LEU A 60 7.44 6.82 10.40
C LEU A 60 8.88 7.25 10.07
N VAL A 61 9.73 6.30 9.67
CA VAL A 61 11.10 6.61 9.22
C VAL A 61 11.06 7.58 8.05
N MET A 62 10.10 7.38 7.15
CA MET A 62 9.96 8.10 5.90
C MET A 62 9.22 9.43 6.00
N SER A 63 8.41 9.64 7.03
CA SER A 63 7.66 10.89 7.25
C SER A 63 8.47 12.03 7.88
N GLU A 64 9.79 11.85 8.08
CA GLU A 64 10.71 12.76 8.81
C GLU A 64 10.38 12.98 10.29
N THR A 65 9.16 12.65 10.71
CA THR A 65 8.66 12.76 12.09
C THR A 65 9.56 12.01 13.08
N ILE A 66 10.16 10.90 12.66
CA ILE A 66 11.04 10.08 13.51
C ILE A 66 12.25 10.86 14.06
N GLU A 67 12.69 11.93 13.40
CA GLU A 67 13.84 12.72 13.88
C GLU A 67 13.50 13.57 15.12
N PHE A 68 12.21 13.85 15.33
CA PHE A 68 11.72 14.66 16.46
C PHE A 68 11.21 13.82 17.62
N LEU A 69 11.20 12.49 17.48
CA LEU A 69 10.68 11.56 18.46
C LEU A 69 11.80 10.92 19.27
N SER A 70 11.58 10.79 20.58
CA SER A 70 12.44 9.97 21.42
C SER A 70 12.32 8.49 21.07
N THR A 71 13.33 7.69 21.43
CA THR A 71 13.28 6.22 21.25
C THR A 71 12.05 5.59 21.89
N ASP A 72 11.60 6.09 23.05
CA ASP A 72 10.40 5.60 23.73
C ASP A 72 9.12 6.05 23.00
N GLN A 73 9.05 7.27 22.49
CA GLN A 73 7.92 7.72 21.66
C GLN A 73 7.79 6.89 20.38
N VAL A 74 8.92 6.59 19.71
CA VAL A 74 8.93 5.68 18.55
C VAL A 74 8.47 4.28 18.97
N ARG A 75 8.90 3.79 20.13
CA ARG A 75 8.46 2.50 20.68
C ARG A 75 6.96 2.48 20.88
N ASP A 76 6.41 3.51 21.51
CA ASP A 76 5.01 3.61 21.84
C ASP A 76 4.16 3.72 20.58
N ILE A 77 4.53 4.58 19.63
CA ILE A 77 3.82 4.72 18.34
C ILE A 77 3.76 3.38 17.60
N VAL A 78 4.90 2.70 17.43
CA VAL A 78 4.95 1.45 16.67
C VAL A 78 4.24 0.32 17.42
N SER A 79 4.33 0.28 18.75
CA SER A 79 3.62 -0.71 19.59
C SER A 79 2.12 -0.47 19.57
N GLN A 80 1.69 0.79 19.67
CA GLN A 80 0.28 1.18 19.58
C GLN A 80 -0.30 0.88 18.20
N ALA A 81 0.49 1.03 17.13
CA ALA A 81 0.02 0.67 15.80
C ALA A 81 -0.30 -0.83 15.67
N ALA A 82 0.50 -1.70 16.31
CA ALA A 82 0.19 -3.13 16.37
C ALA A 82 -1.14 -3.42 17.10
N VAL A 83 -1.36 -2.76 18.25
CA VAL A 83 -2.59 -2.92 19.07
C VAL A 83 -3.81 -2.32 18.36
N SER A 84 -3.73 -1.06 17.93
CA SER A 84 -4.85 -0.32 17.33
C SER A 84 -5.35 -0.97 16.03
N LYS A 85 -4.43 -1.47 15.20
CA LYS A 85 -4.81 -2.16 13.94
C LYS A 85 -5.38 -3.55 14.21
N HIS A 86 -4.93 -4.22 15.28
CA HIS A 86 -5.53 -5.46 15.75
C HIS A 86 -6.97 -5.22 16.24
N GLU A 87 -7.19 -4.20 17.08
CA GLU A 87 -8.53 -3.78 17.50
C GLU A 87 -9.42 -3.39 16.31
N LYS A 88 -8.86 -2.75 15.27
CA LYS A 88 -9.58 -2.48 14.02
C LYS A 88 -9.97 -3.77 13.30
N ALA A 89 -9.07 -4.77 13.22
CA ALA A 89 -9.37 -6.07 12.63
C ALA A 89 -10.47 -6.80 13.42
N GLU A 90 -10.42 -6.77 14.76
CA GLU A 90 -11.47 -7.34 15.63
C GLU A 90 -12.81 -6.62 15.45
N ARG A 91 -12.82 -5.30 15.30
CA ARG A 91 -14.05 -4.54 14.99
C ARG A 91 -14.66 -4.94 13.65
N ILE A 92 -13.82 -5.07 12.61
CA ILE A 92 -14.26 -5.55 11.28
C ILE A 92 -14.84 -6.97 11.41
N ARG A 93 -14.14 -7.86 12.13
CA ARG A 93 -14.59 -9.23 12.37
C ARG A 93 -15.95 -9.27 13.08
N ALA A 94 -16.08 -8.55 14.19
CA ALA A 94 -17.32 -8.48 14.96
C ALA A 94 -18.48 -7.92 14.11
N SER A 95 -18.20 -6.96 13.22
CA SER A 95 -19.18 -6.44 12.26
C SER A 95 -19.59 -7.51 11.23
N ASN A 96 -18.64 -8.25 10.67
CA ASN A 96 -18.93 -9.29 9.68
C ASN A 96 -19.77 -10.42 10.28
N ILE A 97 -19.49 -10.83 11.53
CA ILE A 97 -20.29 -11.83 12.26
C ILE A 97 -21.74 -11.34 12.43
N ARG A 98 -21.95 -10.10 12.85
CA ARG A 98 -23.30 -9.53 13.06
C ARG A 98 -24.15 -9.50 11.79
N ILE A 99 -23.53 -9.34 10.63
CA ILE A 99 -24.22 -9.22 9.34
C ILE A 99 -24.43 -10.61 8.68
N GLY A 100 -23.87 -11.69 9.26
CA GLY A 100 -23.98 -13.04 8.72
C GLY A 100 -23.02 -13.35 7.57
N ASP A 101 -22.10 -12.45 7.27
CA ASP A 101 -21.27 -12.41 6.05
C ASP A 101 -19.77 -12.63 6.38
N HIS A 102 -19.49 -13.55 7.31
CA HIS A 102 -18.17 -13.73 7.93
C HIS A 102 -17.30 -14.82 7.29
N ILE A 103 -17.82 -15.48 6.24
CA ILE A 103 -17.16 -16.61 5.57
C ILE A 103 -17.14 -16.41 4.05
N ASP A 104 -16.91 -15.19 3.58
CA ASP A 104 -16.69 -14.97 2.14
C ASP A 104 -15.19 -15.14 1.81
N PRO A 105 -14.79 -16.20 1.06
CA PRO A 105 -13.41 -16.39 0.65
C PRO A 105 -12.90 -15.29 -0.30
N GLU A 106 -13.79 -14.60 -1.02
CA GLU A 106 -13.43 -13.57 -2.00
C GLU A 106 -12.82 -12.33 -1.32
N GLU A 107 -13.16 -12.08 -0.06
CA GLU A 107 -12.55 -11.05 0.76
C GLU A 107 -11.06 -11.31 1.02
N VAL A 108 -10.71 -12.58 1.29
CA VAL A 108 -9.32 -13.00 1.49
C VAL A 108 -8.57 -12.89 0.17
N VAL A 109 -9.17 -13.34 -0.93
CA VAL A 109 -8.58 -13.24 -2.26
C VAL A 109 -8.25 -11.79 -2.60
N ALA A 110 -9.12 -10.84 -2.22
CA ALA A 110 -8.90 -9.42 -2.47
C ALA A 110 -7.67 -8.84 -1.79
N ASP A 111 -7.51 -9.14 -0.51
CA ASP A 111 -6.34 -8.70 0.23
C ASP A 111 -5.06 -9.38 -0.27
N LEU A 112 -5.14 -10.65 -0.66
CA LEU A 112 -4.03 -11.39 -1.25
C LEU A 112 -3.62 -10.82 -2.62
N ALA A 113 -4.57 -10.49 -3.50
CA ALA A 113 -4.30 -9.87 -4.80
C ALA A 113 -3.58 -8.53 -4.63
N MET A 114 -4.04 -7.71 -3.68
CA MET A 114 -3.41 -6.43 -3.35
C MET A 114 -2.02 -6.60 -2.74
N GLY A 115 -1.87 -7.57 -1.82
CA GLY A 115 -0.58 -7.92 -1.23
C GLY A 115 0.44 -8.39 -2.27
N CYS A 116 0.01 -9.19 -3.26
CA CYS A 116 0.81 -9.63 -4.39
C CYS A 116 1.21 -8.45 -5.29
N ALA A 117 0.28 -7.55 -5.60
CA ALA A 117 0.56 -6.34 -6.37
C ALA A 117 1.65 -5.49 -5.71
N TYR A 118 1.58 -5.30 -4.39
CA TYR A 118 2.65 -4.65 -3.63
C TYR A 118 3.96 -5.43 -3.64
N ASN A 119 3.92 -6.76 -3.59
CA ASN A 119 5.12 -7.58 -3.64
C ASN A 119 5.84 -7.41 -4.99
N LEU A 120 5.09 -7.43 -6.10
CA LEU A 120 5.63 -7.18 -7.43
C LEU A 120 6.27 -5.80 -7.55
N LEU A 121 5.65 -4.76 -6.98
CA LEU A 121 6.26 -3.43 -6.91
C LEU A 121 7.54 -3.42 -6.07
N ALA A 122 7.61 -4.20 -4.99
CA ALA A 122 8.80 -4.31 -4.16
C ALA A 122 9.95 -5.08 -4.86
N GLU A 123 9.61 -6.05 -5.71
CA GLU A 123 10.56 -6.92 -6.42
C GLU A 123 11.01 -6.36 -7.78
N HIS A 124 10.20 -5.55 -8.44
CA HIS A 124 10.47 -5.11 -9.81
C HIS A 124 10.30 -3.60 -10.03
N GLY A 125 9.80 -2.86 -9.04
CA GLY A 125 9.45 -1.45 -9.22
C GLY A 125 8.20 -1.27 -10.07
N ALA A 126 7.90 -0.03 -10.45
CA ALA A 126 6.74 0.31 -11.29
C ALA A 126 7.03 0.37 -12.79
N TYR A 127 8.29 0.60 -13.18
CA TYR A 127 8.65 0.88 -14.57
C TYR A 127 8.78 -0.39 -15.41
N GLY A 128 8.16 -0.40 -16.60
CA GLY A 128 8.28 -1.51 -17.57
C GLY A 128 7.52 -2.78 -17.19
N PHE A 129 6.86 -2.82 -16.02
CA PHE A 129 6.15 -3.99 -15.54
C PHE A 129 4.70 -4.00 -16.04
N THR A 130 4.38 -4.97 -16.90
CA THR A 130 3.07 -5.10 -17.56
C THR A 130 2.57 -6.55 -17.50
N PHE A 131 1.25 -6.73 -17.71
CA PHE A 131 0.55 -8.01 -17.53
C PHE A 131 -0.09 -8.54 -18.83
N GLY A 132 0.34 -8.05 -19.99
CA GLY A 132 -0.09 -8.61 -21.27
C GLY A 132 0.37 -10.07 -21.43
N GLN A 133 -0.21 -10.79 -22.40
CA GLN A 133 -0.04 -12.24 -22.58
C GLN A 133 1.41 -12.71 -22.77
N LYS A 134 2.33 -11.83 -23.18
CA LYS A 134 3.77 -12.12 -23.34
C LYS A 134 4.66 -11.26 -22.45
N CYS A 135 4.08 -10.55 -21.49
CA CYS A 135 4.80 -9.61 -20.63
C CYS A 135 5.39 -10.31 -19.41
N LEU A 136 6.50 -9.78 -18.91
CA LEU A 136 7.23 -10.31 -17.75
C LEU A 136 6.32 -10.53 -16.53
N GLY A 137 5.42 -9.58 -16.25
CA GLY A 137 4.55 -9.66 -15.08
C GLY A 137 3.55 -10.80 -15.12
N ARG A 138 3.08 -11.18 -16.32
CA ARG A 138 2.22 -12.37 -16.46
C ARG A 138 3.03 -13.66 -16.34
N LYS A 139 4.17 -13.76 -17.02
CA LYS A 139 5.07 -14.94 -16.94
C LYS A 139 5.47 -15.28 -15.50
N LEU A 140 5.90 -14.29 -14.73
CA LEU A 140 6.29 -14.48 -13.33
C LEU A 140 5.15 -15.01 -12.45
N LEU A 141 3.91 -14.61 -12.73
CA LEU A 141 2.75 -15.08 -11.99
C LEU A 141 2.29 -16.48 -12.45
N GLU A 142 2.44 -16.79 -13.74
CA GLU A 142 2.22 -18.13 -14.30
C GLU A 142 3.23 -19.15 -13.74
N GLU A 143 4.50 -18.77 -13.63
CA GLU A 143 5.55 -19.58 -12.97
C GLU A 143 5.25 -19.87 -11.50
N ARG A 144 4.62 -18.92 -10.81
CA ARG A 144 4.09 -19.09 -9.44
C ARG A 144 2.80 -19.91 -9.39
N LYS A 145 2.34 -20.45 -10.53
CA LYS A 145 1.14 -21.26 -10.69
C LYS A 145 -0.15 -20.54 -10.27
N PHE A 146 -0.18 -19.21 -10.43
CA PHE A 146 -1.44 -18.48 -10.29
C PHE A 146 -2.34 -18.72 -11.51
N THR A 147 -3.64 -18.78 -11.26
CA THR A 147 -4.66 -18.87 -12.31
C THR A 147 -4.80 -17.57 -13.07
N GLU A 148 -5.29 -17.66 -14.30
CA GLU A 148 -5.54 -16.50 -15.16
C GLU A 148 -6.43 -15.45 -14.48
N LYS A 149 -7.54 -15.87 -13.86
CA LYS A 149 -8.44 -14.94 -13.16
C LYS A 149 -7.75 -14.21 -12.01
N PHE A 150 -6.89 -14.88 -11.25
CA PHE A 150 -6.16 -14.23 -10.16
C PHE A 150 -5.05 -13.31 -10.69
N ILE A 151 -4.40 -13.68 -11.79
CA ILE A 151 -3.44 -12.81 -12.48
C ILE A 151 -4.11 -11.50 -12.91
N ASP A 152 -5.30 -11.56 -13.49
CA ASP A 152 -6.07 -10.37 -13.87
C ASP A 152 -6.42 -9.51 -12.65
N GLN A 153 -6.72 -10.14 -11.50
CA GLN A 153 -6.91 -9.46 -10.22
C GLN A 153 -5.67 -8.68 -9.78
N ILE A 154 -4.52 -9.35 -9.80
CA ILE A 154 -3.24 -8.77 -9.41
C ILE A 154 -2.90 -7.61 -10.36
N ALA A 155 -3.10 -7.78 -11.66
CA ALA A 155 -2.84 -6.74 -12.66
C ALA A 155 -3.69 -5.48 -12.42
N ALA A 156 -4.96 -5.65 -12.05
CA ALA A 156 -5.82 -4.53 -11.68
C ALA A 156 -5.37 -3.85 -10.38
N CYS A 157 -5.01 -4.63 -9.37
CA CYS A 157 -4.46 -4.10 -8.11
C CYS A 157 -3.12 -3.37 -8.31
N PHE A 158 -2.27 -3.87 -9.21
CA PHE A 158 -0.94 -3.32 -9.47
C PHE A 158 -1.00 -1.88 -9.97
N ARG A 159 -1.94 -1.53 -10.85
CA ARG A 159 -2.10 -0.14 -11.30
C ARG A 159 -2.38 0.82 -10.15
N TYR A 160 -3.29 0.43 -9.26
CA TYR A 160 -3.64 1.23 -8.09
C TYR A 160 -2.46 1.30 -7.11
N ALA A 161 -1.87 0.16 -6.76
CA ALA A 161 -0.70 0.09 -5.89
C ALA A 161 0.47 0.91 -6.44
N SER A 162 0.66 0.91 -7.77
CA SER A 162 1.68 1.72 -8.44
C SER A 162 1.38 3.20 -8.33
N GLN A 163 0.14 3.65 -8.49
CA GLN A 163 -0.23 5.05 -8.27
C GLN A 163 -0.10 5.46 -6.80
N GLU A 164 -0.41 4.56 -5.87
CA GLU A 164 -0.30 4.84 -4.45
C GLU A 164 1.17 4.94 -4.01
N VAL A 165 2.04 4.06 -4.52
CA VAL A 165 3.45 4.02 -4.14
C VAL A 165 4.29 4.99 -4.96
N TYR A 166 4.04 5.14 -6.27
CA TYR A 166 4.85 5.95 -7.19
C TYR A 166 4.11 7.16 -7.78
N GLY A 167 2.88 7.46 -7.33
CA GLY A 167 2.14 8.64 -7.81
C GLY A 167 2.72 9.95 -7.28
N ASP A 168 2.30 11.08 -7.86
CA ASP A 168 2.97 12.37 -7.65
C ASP A 168 3.04 12.81 -6.17
N LYS A 169 2.02 12.50 -5.37
CA LYS A 169 2.05 12.73 -3.93
C LYS A 169 3.15 11.92 -3.25
N ALA A 170 3.26 10.63 -3.58
CA ALA A 170 4.28 9.77 -3.02
C ALA A 170 5.69 10.16 -3.50
N LYS A 171 5.82 10.63 -4.75
CA LYS A 171 7.07 11.20 -5.26
C LYS A 171 7.50 12.42 -4.46
N ALA A 172 6.59 13.35 -4.18
CA ALA A 172 6.90 14.54 -3.39
C ALA A 172 7.41 14.16 -1.98
N VAL A 173 6.75 13.18 -1.32
CA VAL A 173 7.21 12.67 -0.03
C VAL A 173 8.60 12.02 -0.13
N ALA A 174 8.85 11.23 -1.18
CA ALA A 174 10.15 10.60 -1.41
C ALA A 174 11.27 11.62 -1.65
N LEU A 175 11.01 12.67 -2.43
CA LEU A 175 11.96 13.75 -2.70
C LEU A 175 12.35 14.47 -1.40
N ASN A 176 11.35 14.89 -0.63
CA ASN A 176 11.58 15.53 0.68
C ASN A 176 12.42 14.63 1.59
N TYR A 177 12.05 13.36 1.70
CA TYR A 177 12.79 12.38 2.52
C TYR A 177 14.26 12.22 2.09
N LEU A 178 14.53 12.13 0.79
CA LEU A 178 15.90 11.96 0.30
C LEU A 178 16.73 13.23 0.54
N GLU A 179 16.13 14.40 0.30
CA GLU A 179 16.76 15.71 0.51
C GLU A 179 17.08 15.95 1.99
N SER A 180 16.13 15.77 2.90
CA SER A 180 16.33 15.95 4.35
C SER A 180 17.41 15.02 4.91
N ARG A 181 17.51 13.81 4.36
CA ARG A 181 18.54 12.84 4.74
C ARG A 181 19.87 13.06 4.03
N LYS A 182 20.00 14.05 3.14
CA LYS A 182 21.19 14.31 2.30
C LYS A 182 21.62 13.06 1.54
N VAL A 183 20.65 12.26 1.11
CA VAL A 183 20.88 11.13 0.21
C VAL A 183 20.86 11.67 -1.21
N GLU A 184 21.86 11.31 -2.00
CA GLU A 184 21.92 11.73 -3.39
C GLU A 184 20.65 11.30 -4.15
N LEU A 185 20.03 12.25 -4.86
CA LEU A 185 18.84 12.00 -5.65
C LEU A 185 19.20 11.27 -6.94
N THR A 186 19.42 9.96 -6.82
CA THR A 186 19.61 9.06 -7.96
C THR A 186 18.31 8.30 -8.24
N PRO A 187 18.07 7.88 -9.50
CA PRO A 187 16.94 7.01 -9.82
C PRO A 187 16.90 5.74 -8.96
N LEU A 188 18.07 5.20 -8.62
CA LEU A 188 18.20 4.02 -7.78
C LEU A 188 17.78 4.27 -6.33
N ASN A 189 18.19 5.38 -5.73
CA ASN A 189 17.80 5.72 -4.35
C ASN A 189 16.30 6.01 -4.25
N PHE A 190 15.75 6.65 -5.28
CA PHE A 190 14.32 6.89 -5.41
C PHE A 190 13.52 5.59 -5.54
N ASP A 191 13.96 4.67 -6.41
CA ASP A 191 13.32 3.35 -6.55
C ASP A 191 13.42 2.54 -5.25
N ASN A 192 14.59 2.52 -4.60
CA ASN A 192 14.79 1.83 -3.32
C ASN A 192 13.84 2.32 -2.22
N TYR A 193 13.59 3.64 -2.15
CA TYR A 193 12.62 4.23 -1.23
C TYR A 193 11.23 3.60 -1.45
N HIS A 194 10.73 3.67 -2.68
CA HIS A 194 9.38 3.21 -3.02
C HIS A 194 9.22 1.69 -2.88
N ARG A 195 10.23 0.92 -3.29
CA ARG A 195 10.26 -0.53 -3.15
C ARG A 195 10.28 -0.98 -1.71
N SER A 196 10.90 -0.21 -0.83
CA SER A 196 10.81 -0.46 0.60
C SER A 196 9.35 -0.32 1.06
N ILE A 197 8.65 0.77 0.70
CA ILE A 197 7.24 0.98 1.12
C ILE A 197 6.34 -0.13 0.61
N ALA A 198 6.50 -0.47 -0.68
CA ALA A 198 5.76 -1.56 -1.29
C ALA A 198 5.97 -2.88 -0.53
N ARG A 199 7.20 -3.17 -0.06
CA ARG A 199 7.49 -4.36 0.74
C ARG A 199 6.74 -4.37 2.06
N GLY A 200 6.76 -3.26 2.81
CA GLY A 200 6.01 -3.14 4.07
C GLY A 200 4.51 -3.34 3.86
N LYS A 201 3.95 -2.71 2.82
CA LYS A 201 2.52 -2.83 2.47
C LYS A 201 2.15 -4.24 2.05
N SER A 202 2.99 -4.91 1.26
CA SER A 202 2.80 -6.29 0.84
C SER A 202 2.69 -7.22 2.05
N GLN A 203 3.68 -7.17 2.95
CA GLN A 203 3.70 -8.00 4.15
C GLN A 203 2.48 -7.73 5.02
N ALA A 204 2.17 -6.46 5.28
CA ALA A 204 1.01 -6.10 6.10
C ALA A 204 -0.32 -6.57 5.49
N MET A 205 -0.47 -6.53 4.16
CA MET A 205 -1.66 -7.01 3.47
C MET A 205 -1.79 -8.53 3.51
N ILE A 206 -0.75 -9.26 3.10
CA ILE A 206 -0.76 -10.73 3.05
C ILE A 206 -0.97 -11.31 4.44
N HIS A 207 -0.21 -10.86 5.44
CA HIS A 207 -0.34 -11.34 6.80
C HIS A 207 -1.63 -10.86 7.47
N GLY A 208 -2.08 -9.65 7.13
CA GLY A 208 -3.31 -9.07 7.66
C GLY A 208 -4.58 -9.73 7.14
N ALA A 209 -4.58 -10.31 5.94
CA ALA A 209 -5.74 -11.00 5.35
C ALA A 209 -6.22 -12.12 6.29
N PHE A 210 -5.31 -12.98 6.73
CA PHE A 210 -5.64 -14.10 7.61
C PHE A 210 -6.06 -13.69 9.02
N GLU A 211 -5.72 -12.48 9.45
CA GLU A 211 -6.17 -11.95 10.74
C GLU A 211 -7.56 -11.30 10.66
N ARG A 212 -7.86 -10.64 9.53
CA ARG A 212 -9.18 -10.07 9.28
C ARG A 212 -10.24 -11.16 9.08
N TYR A 213 -9.83 -12.29 8.50
CA TYR A 213 -10.74 -13.36 8.09
C TYR A 213 -10.32 -14.75 8.63
N PRO A 214 -10.19 -14.94 9.96
CA PRO A 214 -9.65 -16.19 10.52
C PRO A 214 -10.60 -17.39 10.39
N HIS A 215 -11.89 -17.14 10.12
CA HIS A 215 -12.91 -18.19 10.00
C HIS A 215 -13.08 -18.68 8.57
N VAL A 216 -12.47 -18.02 7.59
CA VAL A 216 -12.52 -18.47 6.20
C VAL A 216 -11.54 -19.64 6.06
N PRO A 217 -12.03 -20.88 5.81
CA PRO A 217 -11.14 -22.00 5.62
C PRO A 217 -10.30 -21.79 4.37
N MET A 218 -9.01 -22.10 4.44
CA MET A 218 -8.10 -21.91 3.31
C MET A 218 -8.57 -22.72 2.08
N GLU A 219 -9.19 -23.87 2.29
CA GLU A 219 -9.80 -24.66 1.22
C GLU A 219 -10.90 -23.91 0.46
N SER A 220 -11.70 -23.08 1.15
CA SER A 220 -12.68 -22.21 0.51
C SER A 220 -12.02 -21.10 -0.31
N VAL A 221 -10.89 -20.57 0.15
CA VAL A 221 -10.08 -19.58 -0.59
C VAL A 221 -9.50 -20.19 -1.86
N HIS A 222 -9.09 -21.45 -1.81
CA HIS A 222 -8.64 -22.20 -3.00
C HIS A 222 -9.76 -22.49 -3.99
N ARG A 223 -10.96 -22.82 -3.49
CA ARG A 223 -12.16 -23.03 -4.30
C ARG A 223 -12.88 -21.75 -4.73
N SER A 224 -12.34 -20.58 -4.37
CA SER A 224 -12.89 -19.29 -4.79
C SER A 224 -13.00 -19.20 -6.32
N GLN A 225 -13.80 -18.26 -6.82
CA GLN A 225 -13.97 -18.09 -8.26
C GLN A 225 -12.65 -17.77 -9.00
N TYR A 226 -11.64 -17.31 -8.24
CA TYR A 226 -10.30 -17.00 -8.72
C TYR A 226 -9.36 -18.20 -8.67
N GLY A 227 -9.68 -19.31 -7.99
CA GLY A 227 -8.94 -20.57 -8.05
C GLY A 227 -7.49 -20.47 -7.56
N LEU A 228 -7.26 -20.09 -6.30
CA LEU A 228 -5.90 -19.90 -5.78
C LEU A 228 -5.13 -21.21 -5.64
N PRO A 229 -3.81 -21.25 -5.95
CA PRO A 229 -3.01 -22.46 -5.82
C PRO A 229 -2.98 -22.96 -4.37
N TYR A 230 -3.29 -24.24 -4.16
CA TYR A 230 -3.20 -24.91 -2.85
C TYR A 230 -1.76 -24.97 -2.37
N ASN A 231 -1.44 -24.26 -1.28
CA ASN A 231 -0.16 -24.41 -0.59
C ASN A 231 -0.35 -24.28 0.93
N PRO A 232 0.08 -25.27 1.74
CA PRO A 232 0.08 -25.17 3.20
C PRO A 232 0.93 -23.99 3.73
N ASN A 233 1.93 -23.53 2.96
CA ASN A 233 2.68 -22.29 3.19
C ASN A 233 2.19 -21.16 2.27
N THR A 234 0.90 -20.83 2.35
CA THR A 234 0.26 -19.82 1.51
C THR A 234 1.04 -18.50 1.45
N VAL A 235 1.56 -18.03 2.58
CA VAL A 235 2.35 -16.80 2.65
C VAL A 235 3.55 -16.85 1.70
N GLU A 236 4.28 -17.97 1.62
CA GLU A 236 5.49 -18.08 0.79
C GLU A 236 5.18 -17.98 -0.71
N VAL A 237 4.00 -18.45 -1.12
CA VAL A 237 3.50 -18.30 -2.51
C VAL A 237 3.29 -16.83 -2.85
N TYR A 238 2.71 -16.06 -1.93
CA TYR A 238 2.36 -14.66 -2.18
C TYR A 238 3.53 -13.70 -1.99
N THR A 239 4.50 -14.03 -1.12
CA THR A 239 5.71 -13.23 -0.90
C THR A 239 6.87 -13.56 -1.86
N GLY A 240 6.63 -14.39 -2.88
CA GLY A 240 7.64 -14.67 -3.92
C GLY A 240 8.89 -15.37 -3.41
N GLY A 241 8.77 -16.32 -2.47
CA GLY A 241 9.91 -16.98 -1.81
C GLY A 241 10.90 -17.73 -2.73
N GLY A 242 10.65 -17.80 -4.03
CA GLY A 242 11.53 -18.39 -5.04
C GLY A 242 12.73 -17.49 -5.35
N SER A 243 13.93 -18.05 -5.21
CA SER A 243 15.17 -17.42 -5.68
C SER A 243 15.18 -17.40 -7.19
N VAL A 244 14.93 -16.24 -7.81
CA VAL A 244 15.27 -16.04 -9.23
C VAL A 244 16.79 -15.92 -9.30
N THR A 245 17.43 -16.85 -10.02
CA THR A 245 18.88 -16.86 -10.22
C THR A 245 19.30 -15.77 -11.21
N VAL A 246 20.54 -15.29 -11.07
CA VAL A 246 21.10 -14.17 -11.85
C VAL A 246 21.08 -14.44 -13.36
N GLU A 247 21.08 -15.71 -13.78
CA GLU A 247 20.91 -16.12 -15.17
C GLU A 247 19.61 -15.59 -15.82
N ASP A 248 18.46 -15.56 -15.12
CA ASP A 248 17.16 -15.17 -15.71
C ASP A 248 17.06 -13.67 -16.04
N VAL A 249 17.89 -12.83 -15.40
CA VAL A 249 17.93 -11.38 -15.63
C VAL A 249 18.79 -11.04 -16.86
N ARG A 250 19.74 -11.91 -17.22
CA ARG A 250 20.73 -11.65 -18.27
C ARG A 250 20.16 -11.83 -19.68
N GLU A 251 19.15 -12.69 -19.85
CA GLU A 251 18.43 -12.84 -21.13
C GLU A 251 17.49 -11.67 -21.45
N ILE A 252 17.09 -10.87 -20.46
CA ILE A 252 16.16 -9.73 -20.66
C ILE A 252 16.92 -8.43 -20.96
N ALA A 253 18.14 -8.27 -20.42
CA ALA A 253 18.94 -7.06 -20.58
C ALA A 253 19.48 -6.82 -22.00
N THR A 254 19.50 -7.85 -22.85
CA THR A 254 19.99 -7.74 -24.25
C THR A 254 18.98 -7.11 -25.21
N SER A 255 17.73 -6.85 -24.79
CA SER A 255 16.69 -6.30 -25.68
C SER A 255 16.41 -4.79 -25.51
N ILE A 256 17.09 -4.08 -24.61
CA ILE A 256 16.90 -2.63 -24.44
C ILE A 256 18.10 -1.89 -25.03
N LYS A 257 17.95 -1.44 -26.27
CA LYS A 257 18.92 -0.60 -26.97
C LYS A 257 18.92 0.78 -26.30
N ALA A 258 19.96 1.07 -25.51
CA ALA A 258 20.18 2.39 -24.92
C ALA A 258 20.36 3.45 -26.02
N PRO A 259 19.74 4.64 -25.93
CA PRO A 259 20.05 5.76 -26.81
C PRO A 259 21.42 6.37 -26.47
N PRO A 260 22.14 6.92 -27.45
CA PRO A 260 23.50 7.44 -27.25
C PRO A 260 23.49 8.77 -26.48
N LEU A 261 24.42 8.87 -25.53
CA LEU A 261 24.79 10.10 -24.83
C LEU A 261 25.49 11.07 -25.79
N ALA A 262 25.15 12.35 -25.71
CA ALA A 262 25.80 13.47 -26.39
C ALA A 262 25.84 14.67 -25.40
N PRO A 263 26.76 15.64 -25.57
CA PRO A 263 27.82 15.91 -24.60
C PRO A 263 27.59 17.15 -23.72
N GLU A 264 28.43 17.22 -22.69
CA GLU A 264 28.60 18.30 -21.72
C GLU A 264 28.70 19.69 -22.36
N HIS A 265 27.94 20.65 -21.81
CA HIS A 265 28.19 22.07 -21.98
C HIS A 265 28.35 22.73 -20.61
N SER A 266 29.54 23.30 -20.43
CA SER A 266 30.00 24.06 -19.26
C SER A 266 29.56 25.52 -19.32
N GLY A 267 29.18 26.06 -18.16
CA GLY A 267 29.26 27.49 -17.81
C GLY A 267 27.91 28.19 -17.55
N PRO A 268 27.90 29.37 -16.89
CA PRO A 268 28.72 29.78 -15.75
C PRO A 268 27.86 30.21 -14.54
N ASN A 269 28.56 30.29 -13.42
CA ASN A 269 28.25 30.91 -12.14
C ASN A 269 27.17 32.02 -12.17
N SER A 270 26.17 31.91 -11.29
CA SER A 270 25.33 33.04 -10.84
C SER A 270 24.81 32.75 -9.43
N GLU A 271 25.43 33.39 -8.46
CA GLU A 271 24.98 33.55 -7.08
C GLU A 271 23.80 34.55 -7.04
N PRO A 272 22.74 34.27 -6.27
CA PRO A 272 22.08 35.40 -5.60
C PRO A 272 21.72 35.13 -4.14
N ALA A 273 22.11 36.12 -3.32
CA ALA A 273 21.34 36.75 -2.27
C ALA A 273 20.69 35.87 -1.19
N ARG A 274 21.40 35.80 -0.05
CA ARG A 274 20.93 35.45 1.29
C ARG A 274 19.70 36.28 1.70
N ALA A 275 18.54 35.63 1.82
CA ALA A 275 17.37 36.17 2.52
C ALA A 275 17.28 35.58 3.94
N ALA A 276 17.09 36.46 4.93
CA ALA A 276 16.93 36.14 6.34
C ALA A 276 15.60 35.39 6.62
N PRO A 277 15.52 34.57 7.69
CA PRO A 277 14.37 33.70 7.95
C PRO A 277 13.14 34.50 8.36
N LYS A 278 12.05 34.33 7.59
CA LYS A 278 10.71 34.81 7.96
C LYS A 278 10.11 33.83 8.96
N ALA A 279 9.56 34.37 10.05
CA ALA A 279 8.99 33.63 11.17
C ALA A 279 7.97 32.58 10.70
N ALA A 280 8.01 31.41 11.34
CA ALA A 280 7.13 30.29 11.09
C ALA A 280 5.68 30.65 11.44
N ASP A 281 4.79 30.55 10.45
CA ASP A 281 3.36 30.49 10.71
C ASP A 281 3.01 29.16 11.40
N PRO A 282 2.11 29.18 12.40
CA PRO A 282 1.78 28.01 13.19
C PRO A 282 1.12 26.94 12.34
N ALA A 283 1.57 25.70 12.55
CA ALA A 283 1.05 24.49 11.93
C ALA A 283 -0.50 24.46 11.97
N VAL A 284 -1.13 24.58 10.80
CA VAL A 284 -2.54 24.26 10.62
C VAL A 284 -2.68 22.76 10.86
N GLN A 285 -3.09 22.41 12.07
CA GLN A 285 -3.53 21.06 12.37
C GLN A 285 -4.69 20.73 11.42
N PRO A 286 -4.65 19.61 10.67
CA PRO A 286 -5.84 19.14 10.00
C PRO A 286 -6.94 18.97 11.06
N PRO A 287 -8.17 19.47 10.81
CA PRO A 287 -9.22 19.43 11.81
C PRO A 287 -9.42 17.98 12.28
N PRO A 288 -9.65 17.77 13.59
CA PRO A 288 -9.91 16.45 14.13
C PRO A 288 -11.06 15.84 13.34
N ALA A 289 -10.82 14.64 12.80
CA ALA A 289 -11.87 13.85 12.19
C ALA A 289 -13.01 13.69 13.20
N THR A 290 -14.05 14.49 13.03
CA THR A 290 -15.23 14.51 13.88
C THR A 290 -15.85 13.12 13.83
N ASN A 291 -15.77 12.41 14.96
CA ASN A 291 -16.66 11.34 15.39
C ASN A 291 -17.53 10.69 14.31
N LEU A 292 -16.96 9.86 13.43
CA LEU A 292 -17.73 8.82 12.76
C LEU A 292 -17.94 7.69 13.78
N LYS A 293 -18.89 7.85 14.71
CA LYS A 293 -19.66 6.70 15.19
C LYS A 293 -20.18 6.03 13.92
N GLY A 294 -19.93 4.74 13.74
CA GLY A 294 -20.28 3.99 12.53
C GLY A 294 -21.79 3.91 12.32
N GLU A 295 -22.42 5.00 11.91
CA GLU A 295 -23.79 5.01 11.43
C GLU A 295 -23.82 4.28 10.09
N ASN A 296 -24.75 3.34 9.99
CA ASN A 296 -24.96 2.57 8.79
C ASN A 296 -25.74 3.45 7.81
N VAL A 297 -25.02 4.15 6.94
CA VAL A 297 -25.57 5.14 6.02
C VAL A 297 -26.16 4.44 4.79
N PRO A 298 -27.42 4.70 4.40
CA PRO A 298 -27.97 4.22 3.13
C PRO A 298 -27.15 4.71 1.93
N LEU A 299 -26.89 3.86 0.93
CA LEU A 299 -26.05 4.25 -0.21
C LEU A 299 -26.61 5.43 -1.02
N ARG A 300 -27.94 5.63 -0.97
CA ARG A 300 -28.59 6.80 -1.59
C ARG A 300 -28.13 8.14 -0.98
N ASP A 301 -27.71 8.12 0.28
CA ASP A 301 -27.33 9.31 1.03
C ASP A 301 -25.84 9.63 0.87
N LEU A 302 -25.07 8.73 0.25
CA LEU A 302 -23.62 8.86 0.06
C LEU A 302 -23.24 10.06 -0.83
N GLY A 303 -24.16 10.50 -1.70
CA GLY A 303 -24.02 11.74 -2.47
C GLY A 303 -23.88 12.98 -1.58
N MET A 304 -24.66 13.07 -0.50
CA MET A 304 -24.62 14.21 0.44
C MET A 304 -23.30 14.30 1.20
N TYR A 305 -22.69 13.15 1.51
CA TYR A 305 -21.36 13.10 2.13
C TYR A 305 -20.28 13.63 1.17
N VAL A 306 -20.42 13.35 -0.13
CA VAL A 306 -19.48 13.86 -1.13
C VAL A 306 -19.69 15.34 -1.37
N GLU A 307 -20.92 15.84 -1.39
CA GLU A 307 -21.18 17.28 -1.39
C GLU A 307 -20.52 17.97 -0.19
N SER A 308 -20.73 17.43 1.01
CA SER A 308 -20.10 17.95 2.23
C SER A 308 -18.57 17.91 2.15
N LEU A 309 -18.00 16.84 1.60
CA LEU A 309 -16.56 16.70 1.41
C LEU A 309 -16.01 17.71 0.40
N VAL A 310 -16.73 17.95 -0.71
CA VAL A 310 -16.34 18.92 -1.73
C VAL A 310 -16.37 20.33 -1.15
N THR A 311 -17.44 20.70 -0.43
CA THR A 311 -17.53 22.00 0.25
C THR A 311 -16.43 22.17 1.30
N ALA A 312 -16.15 21.14 2.11
CA ALA A 312 -15.09 21.19 3.11
C ALA A 312 -13.67 21.22 2.50
N LYS A 313 -13.53 20.95 1.20
CA LYS A 313 -12.26 20.93 0.48
C LYS A 313 -12.20 22.00 -0.61
N ASP A 314 -13.12 22.97 -0.63
CA ASP A 314 -13.21 23.96 -1.71
C ASP A 314 -11.89 24.74 -1.91
N ASP A 315 -11.19 25.06 -0.81
CA ASP A 315 -9.88 25.74 -0.85
C ASP A 315 -8.74 24.86 -1.42
N ALA A 316 -8.91 23.53 -1.40
CA ALA A 316 -7.88 22.56 -1.79
C ALA A 316 -8.21 21.83 -3.10
N TRP A 317 -9.47 21.81 -3.52
CA TRP A 317 -9.96 21.06 -4.67
C TRP A 317 -10.42 22.01 -5.75
N THR A 318 -9.94 21.78 -6.98
CA THR A 318 -10.51 22.48 -8.13
C THR A 318 -11.95 22.02 -8.37
N ALA A 319 -12.79 22.86 -8.98
CA ALA A 319 -14.14 22.49 -9.42
C ALA A 319 -14.17 21.19 -10.24
N LYS A 320 -13.11 20.94 -11.03
CA LYS A 320 -12.90 19.69 -11.77
C LYS A 320 -12.74 18.48 -10.82
N SER A 321 -11.98 18.62 -9.75
CA SER A 321 -11.74 17.56 -8.76
C SER A 321 -13.04 17.23 -8.00
N GLY A 322 -13.81 18.25 -7.61
CA GLY A 322 -15.13 18.05 -7.01
C GLY A 322 -16.08 17.30 -7.94
N LYS A 323 -16.15 17.70 -9.22
CA LYS A 323 -16.96 16.99 -10.23
C LYS A 323 -16.51 15.53 -10.42
N GLN A 324 -15.21 15.26 -10.41
CA GLN A 324 -14.69 13.89 -10.49
C GLN A 324 -15.07 13.04 -9.27
N ALA A 325 -15.06 13.63 -8.07
CA ALA A 325 -15.51 12.95 -6.86
C ALA A 325 -16.99 12.55 -6.95
N HIS A 326 -17.86 13.45 -7.44
CA HIS A 326 -19.27 13.12 -7.68
C HIS A 326 -19.45 11.98 -8.68
N ILE A 327 -18.80 12.07 -9.86
CA ILE A 327 -18.93 11.03 -10.90
C ILE A 327 -18.47 9.66 -10.38
N THR A 328 -17.32 9.62 -9.69
CA THR A 328 -16.76 8.39 -9.14
C THR A 328 -17.71 7.79 -8.10
N THR A 329 -18.31 8.62 -7.25
CA THR A 329 -19.26 8.20 -6.23
C THR A 329 -20.54 7.66 -6.84
N THR A 330 -21.08 8.32 -7.86
CA THR A 330 -22.26 7.83 -8.59
C THR A 330 -22.01 6.48 -9.23
N LEU A 331 -20.86 6.31 -9.90
CA LEU A 331 -20.48 5.02 -10.48
C LEU A 331 -20.34 3.94 -9.41
N PHE A 332 -19.72 4.27 -8.27
CA PHE A 332 -19.55 3.32 -7.17
C PHE A 332 -20.88 2.94 -6.51
N VAL A 333 -21.78 3.90 -6.26
CA VAL A 333 -23.11 3.63 -5.72
C VAL A 333 -23.94 2.76 -6.68
N SER A 334 -23.87 3.03 -8.00
CA SER A 334 -24.53 2.18 -9.00
C SER A 334 -23.98 0.75 -8.96
N PHE A 335 -22.65 0.61 -9.00
CA PHE A 335 -21.98 -0.69 -8.92
C PHE A 335 -22.37 -1.46 -7.66
N LEU A 336 -22.39 -0.80 -6.50
CA LEU A 336 -22.77 -1.43 -5.24
C LEU A 336 -24.24 -1.89 -5.22
N LYS A 337 -25.15 -1.12 -5.82
CA LYS A 337 -26.56 -1.52 -5.97
C LYS A 337 -26.70 -2.78 -6.83
N ASP A 338 -25.95 -2.87 -7.92
CA ASP A 338 -25.94 -4.05 -8.79
C ASP A 338 -25.42 -5.30 -8.05
N GLN A 339 -24.55 -5.10 -7.05
CA GLN A 339 -24.06 -6.15 -6.15
C GLN A 339 -24.98 -6.41 -4.95
N GLY A 340 -26.19 -5.83 -4.91
CA GLY A 340 -27.17 -6.01 -3.84
C GLY A 340 -26.84 -5.28 -2.54
N VAL A 341 -25.85 -4.39 -2.53
CA VAL A 341 -25.48 -3.60 -1.36
C VAL A 341 -26.40 -2.38 -1.25
N SER A 342 -27.00 -2.17 -0.08
CA SER A 342 -27.96 -1.08 0.16
C SER A 342 -27.47 -0.02 1.15
N HIS A 343 -26.48 -0.34 1.99
CA HIS A 343 -25.94 0.56 3.03
C HIS A 343 -24.42 0.44 3.14
N THR A 344 -23.75 1.44 3.72
CA THR A 344 -22.29 1.51 3.84
C THR A 344 -21.69 0.38 4.68
N ALA A 345 -22.41 -0.13 5.69
CA ALA A 345 -21.94 -1.29 6.45
C ALA A 345 -21.97 -2.60 5.65
N GLY A 346 -22.57 -2.62 4.46
CA GLY A 346 -22.51 -3.74 3.52
C GLY A 346 -21.35 -3.63 2.52
N ILE A 347 -20.57 -2.55 2.53
CA ILE A 347 -19.37 -2.42 1.68
C ILE A 347 -18.27 -3.34 2.23
N ARG A 348 -17.55 -4.00 1.33
CA ARG A 348 -16.57 -5.06 1.63
C ARG A 348 -15.33 -4.93 0.73
N GLN A 349 -14.24 -5.65 1.03
CA GLN A 349 -13.02 -5.56 0.22
C GLN A 349 -13.25 -6.11 -1.20
N ARG A 350 -14.06 -7.17 -1.36
CA ARG A 350 -14.43 -7.71 -2.67
C ARG A 350 -15.12 -6.66 -3.52
N HIS A 351 -16.03 -5.86 -2.94
CA HIS A 351 -16.72 -4.80 -3.67
C HIS A 351 -15.75 -3.73 -4.16
N LEU A 352 -14.77 -3.34 -3.33
CA LEU A 352 -13.73 -2.38 -3.75
C LEU A 352 -12.82 -2.97 -4.83
N MET A 353 -12.49 -4.25 -4.72
CA MET A 353 -11.67 -4.97 -5.68
C MET A 353 -12.37 -5.14 -7.03
N GLU A 354 -13.60 -5.61 -7.05
CA GLU A 354 -14.41 -5.78 -8.26
C GLU A 354 -14.71 -4.44 -8.92
N PHE A 355 -14.99 -3.39 -8.15
CA PHE A 355 -15.14 -2.05 -8.69
C PHE A 355 -13.85 -1.58 -9.38
N ARG A 356 -12.68 -1.85 -8.79
CA ARG A 356 -11.38 -1.55 -9.44
C ARG A 356 -11.19 -2.32 -10.74
N LEU A 357 -11.54 -3.61 -10.76
CA LEU A 357 -11.53 -4.41 -11.99
C LEU A 357 -12.43 -3.77 -13.06
N ALA A 358 -13.66 -3.40 -12.69
CA ALA A 358 -14.61 -2.77 -13.58
C ALA A 358 -14.06 -1.46 -14.14
N LEU A 359 -13.55 -0.57 -13.29
CA LEU A 359 -12.91 0.69 -13.71
C LEU A 359 -11.73 0.45 -14.64
N SER A 360 -10.98 -0.62 -14.46
CA SER A 360 -9.82 -0.91 -15.29
C SER A 360 -10.16 -1.36 -16.71
N LYS A 361 -11.40 -1.79 -16.94
CA LYS A 361 -11.94 -2.10 -18.27
C LYS A 361 -12.51 -0.86 -18.96
N ILE A 362 -12.75 0.23 -18.22
CA ILE A 362 -13.25 1.49 -18.78
C ILE A 362 -12.12 2.17 -19.55
N ASN A 363 -12.44 2.67 -20.75
CA ASN A 363 -11.48 3.39 -21.59
C ASN A 363 -10.96 4.65 -20.86
N PRO A 364 -9.64 4.93 -20.86
CA PRO A 364 -9.06 6.15 -20.27
C PRO A 364 -9.64 7.48 -20.79
N ASN A 365 -10.33 7.45 -21.93
CA ASN A 365 -10.99 8.60 -22.55
C ASN A 365 -12.50 8.68 -22.26
N TRP A 366 -13.03 7.77 -21.45
CA TRP A 366 -14.43 7.80 -21.04
C TRP A 366 -14.74 9.12 -20.30
N GLY A 367 -15.76 9.85 -20.77
CA GLY A 367 -16.13 11.16 -20.23
C GLY A 367 -15.32 12.35 -20.76
N LYS A 368 -14.35 12.15 -21.68
CA LYS A 368 -13.73 13.26 -22.42
C LYS A 368 -14.50 13.49 -23.72
N SER A 369 -15.12 14.66 -23.86
CA SER A 369 -15.70 15.07 -25.15
C SER A 369 -14.61 15.10 -26.23
N ARG A 370 -14.87 14.54 -27.41
CA ARG A 370 -14.00 14.72 -28.59
C ARG A 370 -13.76 16.23 -28.76
N LYS A 371 -12.49 16.65 -28.83
CA LYS A 371 -12.18 18.02 -29.26
C LYS A 371 -12.79 18.17 -30.66
N LYS A 372 -13.66 19.18 -30.84
CA LYS A 372 -14.09 19.61 -32.18
C LYS A 372 -12.81 19.99 -32.94
N GLY A 373 -12.44 19.23 -33.97
CA GLY A 373 -11.26 19.56 -34.78
C GLY A 373 -10.50 18.40 -35.43
N GLU A 374 -10.95 17.15 -35.32
CA GLU A 374 -10.40 16.05 -36.14
C GLU A 374 -11.56 15.39 -36.90
N LEU A 375 -11.82 15.94 -38.09
CA LEU A 375 -12.46 15.26 -39.22
C LEU A 375 -11.42 15.17 -40.32
#